data_AF-A0A822FM82-F1
#
_entry.id   AF-A0A822FM82-F1
#
_cell.length_a   1.000
_cell.length_b   1.000
_cell.length_c   1.000
_cell.angle_alpha   90.00
_cell.angle_beta   90.00
_cell.angle_gamma   90.00
#
_symmetry.space_group_name_H-M   'P 1'
#
loop_
_entity.id
_entity.type
_entity.pdbx_description
1 polymer ?
#
loop_
_entity_poly.entity_id
_entity_poly.type
_entity_poly.pdbx_seq_one_letter_code
_entity_poly.pdbx_strand_id
1 'polypeptide(L)' 'GSSINPVGWVIVDIAIAGIIVPHKAILAKKFTHFILIGNDYMKTNGLVLDIQANKMWIRSMPDL' A
#
# COMPACT_ATOMS: atom_id res chain seq x y z
N GLY A 1 2.37 -1.16 19.75
CA GLY A 1 3.41 -1.78 18.91
C GLY A 1 2.73 -2.56 17.82
N SER A 2 3.25 -2.53 16.59
CA SER A 2 2.68 -3.31 15.49
C SER A 2 2.72 -4.80 15.87
N SER A 3 1.59 -5.49 15.76
CA SER A 3 1.47 -6.96 15.97
C SER A 3 2.18 -7.76 14.88
N ILE A 4 2.66 -7.07 13.84
CA ILE A 4 3.34 -7.64 12.69
C ILE A 4 4.84 -7.50 12.95
N ASN A 5 5.44 -8.58 13.47
CA ASN A 5 6.85 -8.63 13.85
C ASN A 5 7.77 -8.37 12.63
N PRO A 6 8.46 -7.22 12.56
CA PRO A 6 9.33 -6.90 11.44
C PRO A 6 10.58 -7.78 11.44
N VAL A 7 11.02 -8.21 10.25
CA VAL A 7 12.26 -9.00 10.07
C VAL A 7 13.33 -8.27 9.26
N GLY A 8 12.95 -7.24 8.49
CA GLY A 8 13.89 -6.45 7.71
C GLY A 8 13.22 -5.49 6.74
N TRP A 9 14.03 -4.92 5.85
CA TRP A 9 13.58 -4.05 4.77
C TRP A 9 13.86 -4.70 3.42
N VAL A 10 12.95 -4.51 2.48
CA VAL A 10 13.09 -4.97 1.09
C VAL A 10 12.62 -3.87 0.14
N ILE A 11 13.10 -3.89 -1.10
CA ILE A 11 12.54 -3.09 -2.18
C ILE A 11 11.58 -3.97 -2.95
N VAL A 12 10.35 -3.47 -3.17
CA VAL A 12 9.31 -4.14 -3.94
C VAL A 12 8.87 -3.21 -5.07
N ASP A 13 8.64 -3.78 -6.24
CA ASP A 13 8.03 -3.04 -7.34
C ASP A 13 6.51 -3.09 -7.18
N ILE A 14 5.89 -1.91 -7.06
CA ILE A 14 4.43 -1.78 -6.95
C ILE A 14 3.90 -1.27 -8.29
N ALA A 15 3.05 -2.07 -8.93
CA ALA A 15 2.35 -1.69 -10.14
C ALA A 15 0.97 -1.09 -9.81
N ILE A 16 0.76 0.20 -10.12
CA ILE A 16 -0.49 0.93 -9.87
C ILE A 16 -0.88 1.68 -11.14
N ALA A 17 -2.11 1.47 -11.64
CA ALA A 17 -2.64 2.14 -12.82
C ALA A 17 -1.69 2.11 -14.05
N GLY A 18 -0.96 1.01 -14.23
CA GLY A 18 0.00 0.84 -15.34
C GLY A 18 1.39 1.45 -15.12
N ILE A 19 1.63 2.08 -13.97
CA ILE A 19 2.92 2.64 -13.58
C ILE A 19 3.59 1.70 -12.56
N ILE A 20 4.87 1.40 -12.76
CA ILE A 20 5.67 0.59 -11.83
C ILE A 20 6.58 1.54 -11.03
N VAL A 21 6.46 1.50 -9.70
CA VAL A 21 7.25 2.34 -8.80
C VAL A 21 7.98 1.45 -7.78
N PRO A 22 9.32 1.53 -7.68
CA PRO A 22 10.06 0.84 -6.63
C PRO A 22 9.74 1.47 -5.28
N HIS A 23 9.41 0.64 -4.29
CA HIS A 23 9.02 1.10 -2.96
C HIS A 23 9.72 0.30 -1.87
N LYS A 24 10.13 0.99 -0.80
CA LYS A 24 10.75 0.35 0.36
C LYS A 24 9.66 -0.19 1.29
N ALA A 25 9.62 -1.50 1.47
CA ALA A 25 8.64 -2.19 2.31
C ALA A 25 9.30 -2.88 3.52
N ILE A 26 8.51 -3.07 4.58
CA ILE A 26 8.90 -3.84 5.75
C ILE A 26 8.59 -5.31 5.47
N LEU A 27 9.61 -6.16 5.46
CA LEU A 27 9.42 -7.61 5.46
C LEU A 27 9.02 -8.03 6.88
N ALA A 28 7.96 -8.82 7.01
CA ALA A 28 7.43 -9.25 8.30
C ALA A 28 7.38 -10.78 8.43
N LYS A 29 7.37 -11.28 9.67
CA LYS A 29 6.98 -12.69 9.94
C LYS A 29 5.55 -12.93 9.47
N LYS A 30 5.22 -14.19 9.14
CA LYS A 30 3.91 -14.63 8.62
C LYS A 30 2.74 -13.97 9.37
N PHE A 31 1.85 -13.33 8.62
CA PHE A 31 0.58 -12.76 9.09
C PHE A 31 -0.56 -13.17 8.14
N THR A 32 -1.81 -12.91 8.53
CA THR A 32 -3.01 -13.42 7.84
C THR A 32 -3.23 -12.84 6.44
N HIS A 33 -2.74 -11.63 6.18
CA HIS A 33 -2.88 -10.94 4.91
C HIS A 33 -1.59 -11.07 4.09
N PHE A 34 -1.68 -10.98 2.76
CA PHE A 34 -0.49 -11.04 1.92
C PHE A 34 0.29 -9.72 1.91
N ILE A 35 -0.43 -8.59 1.96
CA ILE A 35 0.14 -7.23 1.92
C ILE A 35 -0.67 -6.35 2.87
N LEU A 36 0.01 -5.46 3.58
CA LEU A 36 -0.60 -4.36 4.33
C LEU A 36 -0.12 -3.04 3.74
N ILE A 37 -1.06 -2.20 3.36
CA ILE A 37 -0.77 -0.87 2.83
C ILE A 37 -0.96 0.14 3.97
N GLY A 38 0.09 0.88 4.28
CA GLY A 38 0.05 1.95 5.28
C GLY A 38 -0.80 3.13 4.82
N ASN A 39 -1.44 3.81 5.78
CA ASN A 39 -2.26 5.00 5.51
C ASN A 39 -1.43 6.16 4.93
N ASP A 40 -0.15 6.25 5.30
CA ASP A 40 0.83 7.16 4.73
C ASP A 40 1.02 6.91 3.22
N TYR A 41 1.26 5.66 2.83
CA TYR A 41 1.38 5.27 1.43
C TYR A 41 0.11 5.59 0.65
N MET A 42 -1.06 5.31 1.24
CA MET A 42 -2.35 5.62 0.62
C MET A 42 -2.50 7.12 0.35
N LYS A 43 -2.15 7.98 1.32
CA LYS A 43 -2.22 9.44 1.16
C LYS A 43 -1.27 9.95 0.10
N THR A 44 -0.02 9.48 0.07
CA THR A 44 0.98 9.91 -0.91
C THR A 44 0.57 9.57 -2.33
N ASN A 45 -0.08 8.41 -2.54
CA ASN A 45 -0.46 7.93 -3.87
C ASN A 45 -1.93 8.16 -4.22
N GLY A 46 -2.68 8.90 -3.38
CA GLY A 46 -4.10 9.19 -3.63
C GLY A 46 -5.00 7.95 -3.66
N LEU A 47 -4.67 6.91 -2.88
CA LEU A 47 -5.49 5.71 -2.73
C LEU A 47 -6.61 5.97 -1.72
N VAL A 48 -7.83 5.61 -2.09
CA VAL A 48 -9.01 5.74 -1.22
C VAL A 48 -9.62 4.37 -1.01
N LEU A 49 -9.75 3.96 0.25
CA LEU A 49 -10.53 2.77 0.62
C LEU A 49 -11.97 3.19 0.90
N ASP A 50 -12.89 2.75 0.06
CA ASP A 50 -14.32 2.90 0.27
C ASP A 50 -14.85 1.66 0.98
N ILE A 51 -15.11 1.82 2.28
CA ILE A 51 -15.57 0.74 3.16
C ILE A 51 -17.01 0.32 2.79
N GLN A 52 -17.87 1.25 2.35
CA GLN A 52 -19.25 0.93 2.02
C GLN A 52 -19.35 0.13 0.73
N ALA A 53 -18.56 0.51 -0.28
CA ALA A 53 -18.49 -0.23 -1.54
C ALA A 53 -17.60 -1.49 -1.46
N ASN A 54 -16.82 -1.65 -0.39
CA ASN A 54 -15.75 -2.65 -0.26
C ASN A 54 -14.79 -2.62 -1.48
N LYS A 55 -14.37 -1.42 -1.87
CA LYS A 55 -13.51 -1.18 -3.04
C LYS A 55 -12.36 -0.24 -2.69
N MET A 56 -11.24 -0.43 -3.38
CA MET A 56 -10.15 0.54 -3.41
C MET A 56 -10.23 1.35 -4.70
N TRP A 57 -10.20 2.66 -4.56
CA TRP A 57 -10.18 3.62 -5.65
C TRP A 57 -8.79 4.24 -5.78
N ILE A 58 -8.37 4.47 -7.02
CA ILE A 58 -7.14 5.19 -7.35
C ILE A 58 -7.59 6.48 -8.02
N ARG A 59 -7.19 7.64 -7.49
CA ARG A 59 -7.50 8.92 -8.13
C ARG A 59 -6.75 8.99 -9.46
N SER A 60 -7.48 9.06 -10.58
CA SER A 60 -6.90 9.66 -11.80
C SER A 60 -6.58 11.11 -11.43
N MET A 61 -5.34 11.57 -11.69
CA MET A 61 -4.76 12.92 -11.46
C MET A 61 -5.68 14.00 -10.87
N PRO A 62 -5.21 14.85 -9.93
CA PRO A 62 -6.05 15.94 -9.44
C PRO A 62 -6.56 16.82 -10.59
N ASP A 63 -7.85 17.15 -10.56
CA ASP A 63 -8.40 18.22 -11.40
C ASP A 63 -7.56 19.47 -11.12
N LEU A 64 -6.95 20.01 -12.18
CA LEU A 64 -6.22 21.27 -12.17
C LEU A 64 -7.14 22.43 -11.78
#